data_AF-A0A4R7K2T8-F1
#
_entry.id   AF-A0A4R7K2T8-F1
#
_cell.length_a   1.000
_cell.length_b   1.000
_cell.length_c   1.000
_cell.angle_alpha   90.00
_cell.angle_beta   90.00
_cell.angle_gamma   90.00
#
_symmetry.space_group_name_H-M   'P 1'
#
loop_
_entity.id
_entity.type
_entity.pdbx_description
1 polymer ?
#
loop_
_entity_poly.entity_id
_entity_poly.type
_entity_poly.pdbx_seq_one_letter_code
_entity_poly.pdbx_strand_id
1 'polypeptide(L)'
;MIRAEGVTKIFGPDPDSVPPLLKQGKTKDEIQAETGHVVGVNNASFQVGAGEVFVIMGLSGSGKSTLIRCINRLIEPTYGKIILDDPEFGDQDIASMDEQTLRQMRSSRMSMVFQHFALFPHRTVLSNVVYGLEVQGRDKAEREELGKKYLEMVGLGGWGDHYPNELSGGMQQRVGLARAVATEAKILLMDEPFSALDPLIKVQMQDELIKIQRELDRTILFITHDLDEAMRIGDHIAIMEAGEIVQIGNPEEILVNPKTEYVANFVEHADPTGVITASTVALPFKDRHFEASGEEQDVTYWHRKGYPEIRFGVDKDGKLKRMTFEGNNVSIHALETCINEADNAPARHTDAAVYCQEDTILKQVMRGRAYSELPVVVNDSEGRMTGVIDEPELINGILEKRGYAQDD
;
A
#
# COMPACT_ATOMS: atom_id res chain seq x y z
N MET A 1 -3.33 12.24 -11.64
CA MET A 1 -3.32 12.49 -10.17
C MET A 1 -4.75 12.81 -9.73
N ILE A 2 -5.16 12.42 -8.52
CA ILE A 2 -6.47 12.78 -7.94
C ILE A 2 -6.25 13.66 -6.72
N ARG A 3 -7.03 14.72 -6.57
CA ARG A 3 -7.02 15.60 -5.40
C ARG A 3 -8.44 15.84 -4.90
N ALA A 4 -8.71 15.40 -3.68
CA ALA A 4 -9.96 15.69 -2.97
C ALA A 4 -9.74 16.88 -2.04
N GLU A 5 -10.61 17.89 -2.11
CA GLU A 5 -10.52 19.12 -1.32
C GLU A 5 -11.82 19.35 -0.54
N GLY A 6 -11.80 19.09 0.77
CA GLY A 6 -12.93 19.31 1.66
C GLY A 6 -14.19 18.54 1.27
N VAL A 7 -14.04 17.36 0.65
CA VAL A 7 -15.17 16.57 0.17
C VAL A 7 -16.05 16.18 1.34
N THR A 8 -17.32 16.58 1.27
CA THR A 8 -18.29 16.37 2.34
C THR A 8 -19.56 15.81 1.73
N LYS A 9 -20.10 14.75 2.34
CA LYS A 9 -21.39 14.18 1.96
C LYS A 9 -22.31 14.07 3.17
N ILE A 10 -23.42 14.78 3.09
CA ILE A 10 -24.53 14.73 4.05
C ILE A 10 -25.75 14.15 3.32
N PHE A 11 -26.38 13.16 3.94
CA PHE A 11 -27.64 12.57 3.49
C PHE A 11 -28.79 13.10 4.33
N GLY A 12 -29.88 13.50 3.68
CA GLY A 12 -31.06 14.06 4.32
C GLY A 12 -31.60 15.27 3.55
N PRO A 13 -32.81 15.75 3.90
CA PRO A 13 -33.39 16.94 3.31
C PRO A 13 -32.73 18.21 3.85
N ASP A 14 -32.39 19.16 2.98
CA ASP A 14 -31.74 20.43 3.37
C ASP A 14 -30.38 20.24 4.10
N PRO A 15 -29.37 19.67 3.40
CA PRO A 15 -28.07 19.39 4.00
C PRO A 15 -27.31 20.64 4.45
N ASP A 16 -27.70 21.85 4.01
CA ASP A 16 -27.11 23.13 4.41
C ASP A 16 -27.33 23.48 5.88
N SER A 17 -28.28 22.80 6.54
CA SER A 17 -28.54 22.94 7.97
C SER A 17 -27.50 22.28 8.88
N VAL A 18 -26.70 21.35 8.35
CA VAL A 18 -25.78 20.49 9.13
C VAL A 18 -24.38 21.10 9.37
N PRO A 19 -23.72 21.79 8.44
CA PRO A 19 -22.39 22.37 8.67
C PRO A 19 -22.25 23.25 9.91
N PRO A 20 -23.23 24.07 10.32
CA PRO A 20 -23.16 24.80 11.59
C PRO A 20 -23.06 23.90 12.82
N LEU A 21 -23.71 22.72 12.81
CA LEU A 21 -23.68 21.76 13.92
C LEU A 21 -22.33 21.05 14.01
N LEU A 22 -21.74 20.69 12.85
CA LEU A 22 -20.39 20.14 12.79
C LEU A 22 -19.35 21.14 13.32
N LYS A 23 -19.49 22.43 12.97
CA LYS A 23 -18.62 23.50 13.51
C LYS A 23 -18.77 23.72 15.02
N GLN A 24 -19.90 23.34 15.61
CA GLN A 24 -20.11 23.35 17.06
C GLN A 24 -19.51 22.13 17.77
N GLY A 25 -18.89 21.21 17.02
CA GLY A 25 -18.28 20.00 17.57
C GLY A 25 -19.27 18.88 17.83
N LYS A 26 -20.51 18.95 17.29
CA LYS A 26 -21.46 17.84 17.41
C LYS A 26 -20.97 16.64 16.61
N THR A 27 -21.09 15.47 17.21
CA THR A 27 -20.79 14.19 16.58
C THR A 27 -21.85 13.84 15.53
N LYS A 28 -21.49 12.92 14.62
CA LYS A 28 -22.40 12.38 13.62
C LYS A 28 -23.67 11.78 14.24
N ASP A 29 -23.53 11.07 15.36
CA ASP A 29 -24.64 10.39 16.02
C ASP A 29 -25.60 11.40 16.67
N GLU A 30 -25.07 12.48 17.27
CA GLU A 30 -25.88 13.59 17.79
C GLU A 30 -26.65 14.30 16.66
N ILE A 31 -25.98 14.59 15.54
CA ILE A 31 -26.63 15.20 14.37
C ILE A 31 -27.73 14.30 13.82
N GLN A 32 -27.49 13.00 13.73
CA GLN A 32 -28.49 12.04 13.28
C GLN A 32 -29.69 11.97 14.23
N ALA A 33 -29.45 11.96 15.55
CA ALA A 33 -30.51 11.93 16.55
C ALA A 33 -31.36 13.21 16.55
N GLU A 34 -30.74 14.38 16.37
CA GLU A 34 -31.43 15.67 16.42
C GLU A 34 -32.13 16.05 15.11
N THR A 35 -31.53 15.72 13.97
CA THR A 35 -31.97 16.24 12.66
C THR A 35 -32.39 15.15 11.68
N GLY A 36 -32.07 13.88 11.96
CA GLY A 36 -32.28 12.76 11.03
C GLY A 36 -31.26 12.70 9.89
N HIS A 37 -30.30 13.62 9.81
CA HIS A 37 -29.26 13.62 8.79
C HIS A 37 -28.19 12.57 9.07
N VAL A 38 -27.65 11.96 8.02
CA VAL A 38 -26.48 11.09 8.12
C VAL A 38 -25.28 11.77 7.49
N VAL A 39 -24.27 12.07 8.29
CA VAL A 39 -22.97 12.58 7.79
C VAL A 39 -22.16 11.39 7.27
N GLY A 40 -22.10 11.22 5.96
CA GLY A 40 -21.40 10.13 5.31
C GLY A 40 -19.89 10.36 5.24
N VAL A 41 -19.50 11.58 4.86
CA VAL A 41 -18.10 12.03 4.78
C VAL A 41 -18.08 13.48 5.28
N ASN A 42 -17.10 13.83 6.10
CA ASN A 42 -16.90 15.17 6.63
C ASN A 42 -15.50 15.68 6.27
N ASN A 43 -15.44 16.72 5.42
CA ASN A 43 -14.22 17.47 5.10
C ASN A 43 -13.00 16.62 4.66
N ALA A 44 -13.23 15.56 3.89
CA ALA A 44 -12.15 14.68 3.43
C ALA A 44 -11.24 15.39 2.43
N SER A 45 -9.94 15.46 2.74
CA SER A 45 -8.93 16.06 1.87
C SER A 45 -7.71 15.15 1.76
N PHE A 46 -7.31 14.80 0.54
CA PHE A 46 -6.15 13.95 0.25
C PHE A 46 -5.73 14.08 -1.21
N GLN A 47 -4.53 13.57 -1.51
CA GLN A 47 -3.97 13.54 -2.86
C GLN A 47 -3.49 12.13 -3.17
N VAL A 48 -3.65 11.72 -4.42
CA VAL A 48 -3.20 10.43 -4.95
C VAL A 48 -2.35 10.68 -6.18
N GLY A 49 -1.08 10.28 -6.10
CA GLY A 49 -0.11 10.35 -7.17
C GLY A 49 -0.48 9.47 -8.37
N ALA A 50 0.16 9.74 -9.51
CA ALA A 50 0.02 8.87 -10.68
C ALA A 50 0.73 7.54 -10.43
N GLY A 51 0.11 6.45 -10.86
CA GLY A 51 0.64 5.10 -10.66
C GLY A 51 0.53 4.60 -9.22
N GLU A 52 0.08 5.41 -8.27
CA GLU A 52 0.06 5.05 -6.85
C GLU A 52 -1.13 4.14 -6.49
N VAL A 53 -0.92 3.22 -5.55
CA VAL A 53 -1.99 2.51 -4.82
C VAL A 53 -2.29 3.23 -3.51
N PHE A 54 -3.37 4.00 -3.50
CA PHE A 54 -3.85 4.71 -2.33
C PHE A 54 -4.98 3.94 -1.66
N VAL A 55 -4.75 3.47 -0.44
CA VAL A 55 -5.71 2.68 0.33
C VAL A 55 -6.53 3.58 1.25
N ILE A 56 -7.85 3.42 1.25
CA ILE A 56 -8.77 4.03 2.21
C ILE A 56 -9.25 2.94 3.15
N MET A 57 -8.87 3.06 4.43
CA MET A 57 -9.13 2.08 5.46
C MET A 57 -10.04 2.64 6.56
N GLY A 58 -10.73 1.77 7.30
CA GLY A 58 -11.55 2.15 8.45
C GLY A 58 -12.66 1.15 8.73
N LEU A 59 -13.34 1.26 9.87
CA LEU A 59 -14.46 0.38 10.23
C LEU A 59 -15.65 0.51 9.26
N SER A 60 -16.57 -0.45 9.33
CA SER A 60 -17.88 -0.32 8.68
C SER A 60 -18.57 0.97 9.16
N GLY A 61 -19.20 1.70 8.22
CA GLY A 61 -19.89 2.97 8.53
C GLY A 61 -19.01 4.22 8.64
N SER A 62 -17.68 4.11 8.48
CA SER A 62 -16.73 5.24 8.51
C SER A 62 -16.78 6.16 7.28
N GLY A 63 -17.53 5.81 6.22
CA GLY A 63 -17.71 6.66 5.04
C GLY A 63 -16.85 6.33 3.82
N LYS A 64 -15.97 5.32 3.89
CA LYS A 64 -15.04 4.90 2.81
C LYS A 64 -15.75 4.74 1.46
N SER A 65 -16.76 3.87 1.42
CA SER A 65 -17.49 3.54 0.20
C SER A 65 -18.37 4.70 -0.28
N THR A 66 -18.71 5.65 0.60
CA THR A 66 -19.36 6.91 0.21
C THR A 66 -18.34 7.82 -0.47
N LEU A 67 -17.14 7.95 0.09
CA LEU A 67 -16.06 8.77 -0.44
C LEU A 67 -15.64 8.33 -1.85
N ILE A 68 -15.36 7.04 -2.07
CA ILE A 68 -14.97 6.57 -3.43
C ILE A 68 -16.08 6.76 -4.46
N ARG A 69 -17.35 6.64 -4.03
CA ARG A 69 -18.50 6.90 -4.90
C ARG A 69 -18.70 8.38 -5.18
N CYS A 70 -18.24 9.27 -4.29
CA CYS A 70 -18.15 10.70 -4.59
C CYS A 70 -17.08 10.95 -5.66
N ILE A 71 -15.93 10.26 -5.59
CA ILE A 71 -14.85 10.39 -6.58
C ILE A 71 -15.32 10.02 -7.99
N ASN A 72 -16.05 8.91 -8.15
CA ASN A 72 -16.69 8.55 -9.44
C ASN A 72 -17.99 9.32 -9.73
N ARG A 73 -18.43 10.15 -8.78
CA ARG A 73 -19.71 10.86 -8.78
C ARG A 73 -20.91 9.97 -9.08
N LEU A 74 -20.91 8.76 -8.51
CA LEU A 74 -22.10 7.92 -8.35
C LEU A 74 -22.96 8.43 -7.17
N ILE A 75 -22.31 9.07 -6.21
CA ILE A 75 -22.95 9.86 -5.16
C ILE A 75 -22.50 11.31 -5.37
N GLU A 76 -23.45 12.23 -5.46
CA GLU A 76 -23.14 13.66 -5.56
C GLU A 76 -22.57 14.17 -4.22
N PRO A 77 -21.35 14.74 -4.17
CA PRO A 77 -20.84 15.37 -2.96
C PRO A 77 -21.73 16.56 -2.60
N THR A 78 -21.92 16.80 -1.30
CA THR A 78 -22.65 17.99 -0.83
C THR A 78 -21.76 19.23 -0.97
N TYR A 79 -20.48 19.12 -0.59
CA TYR A 79 -19.48 20.18 -0.72
C TYR A 79 -18.12 19.61 -1.09
N GLY A 80 -17.20 20.51 -1.40
CA GLY A 80 -15.81 20.21 -1.75
C GLY A 80 -15.62 20.03 -3.25
N LYS A 81 -14.38 19.75 -3.63
CA LYS A 81 -13.97 19.53 -5.02
C LYS A 81 -13.26 18.20 -5.18
N ILE A 82 -13.38 17.61 -6.35
CA ILE A 82 -12.66 16.40 -6.72
C ILE A 82 -11.96 16.70 -8.02
N ILE A 83 -10.69 17.06 -7.93
CA ILE A 83 -9.87 17.42 -9.08
C ILE A 83 -9.18 16.17 -9.61
N LEU A 84 -9.38 15.91 -10.89
CA LEU A 84 -8.59 14.99 -11.66
C LEU A 84 -7.60 15.79 -12.50
N ASP A 85 -6.31 15.59 -12.25
CA ASP A 85 -5.25 16.07 -13.13
C ASP A 85 -4.90 14.95 -14.12
N ASP A 86 -5.24 15.18 -15.39
CA ASP A 86 -4.88 14.32 -16.51
C ASP A 86 -4.06 15.11 -17.54
N PRO A 87 -2.90 14.60 -17.98
CA PRO A 87 -2.04 15.28 -18.96
C PRO A 87 -2.73 15.67 -20.28
N GLU A 88 -3.80 14.97 -20.66
CA GLU A 88 -4.52 15.21 -21.92
C GLU A 88 -5.61 16.29 -21.80
N PHE A 89 -6.12 16.56 -20.59
CA PHE A 89 -7.25 17.48 -20.37
C PHE A 89 -7.00 18.56 -19.30
N GLY A 90 -5.85 18.53 -18.62
CA GLY A 90 -5.54 19.38 -17.46
C GLY A 90 -6.39 19.06 -16.23
N ASP A 91 -6.38 19.96 -15.25
CA ASP A 91 -7.19 19.87 -14.03
C ASP A 91 -8.69 19.96 -14.36
N GLN A 92 -9.46 18.94 -14.00
CA GLN A 92 -10.90 18.87 -14.18
C GLN A 92 -11.59 18.58 -12.84
N ASP A 93 -12.56 19.42 -12.44
CA ASP A 93 -13.36 19.18 -11.23
C ASP A 93 -14.58 18.30 -11.54
N ILE A 94 -14.52 17.04 -11.12
CA ILE A 94 -15.55 16.02 -11.35
C ILE A 94 -16.91 16.46 -10.78
N ALA A 95 -16.91 17.16 -9.64
CA ALA A 95 -18.14 17.60 -8.98
C ALA A 95 -18.93 18.63 -9.83
N SER A 96 -18.23 19.36 -10.71
CA SER A 96 -18.81 20.43 -11.53
C SER A 96 -19.15 20.03 -12.97
N MET A 97 -18.73 18.83 -13.41
CA MET A 97 -18.92 18.38 -14.79
C MET A 97 -20.40 18.29 -15.20
N ASP A 98 -20.70 18.56 -16.47
CA ASP A 98 -21.99 18.19 -17.04
C ASP A 98 -22.09 16.66 -17.21
N GLU A 99 -23.31 16.15 -17.44
CA GLU A 99 -23.55 14.71 -17.54
C GLU A 99 -22.81 14.04 -18.70
N GLN A 100 -22.62 14.71 -19.83
CA GLN A 100 -21.98 14.13 -21.00
C GLN A 100 -20.48 13.98 -20.75
N THR A 101 -19.84 15.04 -20.27
CA THR A 101 -18.42 15.04 -19.88
C THR A 101 -18.17 13.99 -18.79
N LEU A 102 -19.05 13.92 -17.78
CA LEU A 102 -18.94 12.93 -16.71
C LEU A 102 -19.06 11.50 -17.24
N ARG A 103 -19.98 11.21 -18.18
CA ARG A 103 -20.07 9.87 -18.80
C ARG A 103 -18.80 9.50 -19.56
N GLN A 104 -18.24 10.43 -20.34
CA GLN A 104 -16.99 10.20 -21.06
C GLN A 104 -15.82 9.93 -20.09
N MET A 105 -15.76 10.69 -19.00
CA MET A 105 -14.77 10.53 -17.96
C MET A 105 -14.87 9.12 -17.32
N ARG A 106 -16.07 8.68 -16.96
CA ARG A 106 -16.33 7.33 -16.42
C ARG A 106 -16.09 6.20 -17.41
N SER A 107 -16.24 6.45 -18.71
CA SER A 107 -16.06 5.39 -19.72
C SER A 107 -14.60 5.23 -20.14
N SER A 108 -13.77 6.27 -20.05
CA SER A 108 -12.42 6.28 -20.66
C SER A 108 -11.26 6.41 -19.67
N ARG A 109 -11.49 6.95 -18.47
CA ARG A 109 -10.40 7.28 -17.53
C ARG A 109 -10.55 6.63 -16.17
N MET A 110 -11.77 6.34 -15.75
CA MET A 110 -12.07 5.65 -14.50
C MET A 110 -12.70 4.30 -14.76
N SER A 111 -12.41 3.36 -13.87
CA SER A 111 -13.09 2.08 -13.83
C SER A 111 -13.37 1.69 -12.39
N MET A 112 -14.50 1.04 -12.14
CA MET A 112 -14.92 0.71 -10.78
C MET A 112 -15.09 -0.80 -10.60
N VAL A 113 -14.52 -1.32 -9.52
CA VAL A 113 -14.74 -2.67 -9.00
C VAL A 113 -15.59 -2.55 -7.74
N PHE A 114 -16.74 -3.21 -7.75
CA PHE A 114 -17.69 -3.20 -6.64
C PHE A 114 -17.44 -4.39 -5.70
N GLN A 115 -17.86 -4.23 -4.44
CA GLN A 115 -17.81 -5.27 -3.39
C GLN A 115 -18.51 -6.57 -3.80
N HIS A 116 -19.65 -6.46 -4.48
CA HIS A 116 -20.29 -7.59 -5.17
C HIS A 116 -19.91 -7.54 -6.64
N PHE A 117 -19.54 -8.70 -7.22
CA PHE A 117 -18.91 -8.82 -8.55
C PHE A 117 -19.65 -8.07 -9.68
N ALA A 118 -20.96 -7.80 -9.48
CA ALA A 118 -21.81 -7.01 -10.36
C ALA A 118 -21.68 -7.47 -11.83
N LEU A 119 -21.46 -8.76 -12.05
CA LEU A 119 -21.40 -9.37 -13.37
C LEU A 119 -22.83 -9.48 -13.90
N PHE A 120 -22.99 -9.26 -15.20
CA PHE A 120 -24.25 -9.47 -15.88
C PHE A 120 -24.47 -10.97 -16.05
N PRO A 121 -25.48 -11.58 -15.38
CA PRO A 121 -25.66 -13.03 -15.38
C PRO A 121 -26.13 -13.57 -16.73
N HIS A 122 -26.68 -12.70 -17.58
CA HIS A 122 -27.18 -13.01 -18.92
C HIS A 122 -26.13 -12.78 -20.02
N ARG A 123 -24.90 -12.42 -19.66
CA ARG A 123 -23.77 -12.24 -20.59
C ARG A 123 -22.68 -13.25 -20.25
N THR A 124 -21.94 -13.69 -21.28
CA THR A 124 -20.77 -14.54 -21.06
C THR A 124 -19.66 -13.79 -20.32
N VAL A 125 -18.66 -14.52 -19.84
CA VAL A 125 -17.45 -13.99 -19.21
C VAL A 125 -16.76 -12.97 -20.11
N LEU A 126 -16.49 -13.32 -21.37
CA LEU A 126 -15.88 -12.40 -22.33
C LEU A 126 -16.75 -11.16 -22.54
N SER A 127 -18.07 -11.34 -22.68
CA SER A 127 -19.01 -10.23 -22.87
C SER A 127 -19.07 -9.29 -21.65
N ASN A 128 -18.88 -9.81 -20.44
CA ASN A 128 -18.72 -9.00 -19.23
C ASN A 128 -17.43 -8.20 -19.26
N VAL A 129 -16.30 -8.83 -19.61
CA VAL A 129 -14.99 -8.16 -19.67
C VAL A 129 -14.99 -7.02 -20.68
N VAL A 130 -15.54 -7.23 -21.87
CA VAL A 130 -15.50 -6.24 -22.96
C VAL A 130 -16.63 -5.21 -22.89
N TYR A 131 -17.48 -5.26 -21.87
CA TYR A 131 -18.65 -4.38 -21.78
C TYR A 131 -18.27 -2.90 -21.76
N GLY A 132 -17.22 -2.51 -21.03
CA GLY A 132 -16.77 -1.11 -21.02
C GLY A 132 -16.30 -0.63 -22.40
N LEU A 133 -15.62 -1.50 -23.15
CA LEU A 133 -15.19 -1.23 -24.53
C LEU A 133 -16.38 -1.14 -25.51
N GLU A 134 -17.43 -1.93 -25.29
CA GLU A 134 -18.71 -1.84 -26.02
C GLU A 134 -19.34 -0.46 -25.83
N VAL A 135 -19.36 0.04 -24.59
CA VAL A 135 -19.91 1.36 -24.25
C VAL A 135 -19.05 2.50 -24.83
N GLN A 136 -17.73 2.31 -24.94
CA GLN A 136 -16.84 3.23 -25.65
C GLN A 136 -17.04 3.22 -27.18
N GLY A 137 -17.80 2.27 -27.72
CA GLY A 137 -18.04 2.15 -29.17
C GLY A 137 -16.88 1.51 -29.95
N ARG A 138 -15.99 0.75 -29.28
CA ARG A 138 -14.90 0.04 -29.97
C ARG A 138 -15.42 -1.09 -30.86
N ASP A 139 -14.65 -1.41 -31.90
CA ASP A 139 -15.00 -2.48 -32.83
C ASP A 139 -15.10 -3.83 -32.12
N LYS A 140 -15.99 -4.71 -32.60
CA LYS A 140 -16.25 -6.00 -31.98
C LYS A 140 -15.02 -6.92 -31.99
N ALA A 141 -14.27 -6.98 -33.09
CA ALA A 141 -13.10 -7.84 -33.17
C ALA A 141 -12.01 -7.36 -32.20
N GLU A 142 -11.76 -6.03 -32.18
CA GLU A 142 -10.77 -5.41 -31.30
C GLU A 142 -11.10 -5.65 -29.82
N ARG A 143 -12.36 -5.41 -29.41
CA ARG A 143 -12.74 -5.58 -28.01
C ARG A 143 -12.67 -7.04 -27.56
N GLU A 144 -13.06 -8.00 -28.41
CA GLU A 144 -12.95 -9.44 -28.10
C GLU A 144 -11.49 -9.91 -27.99
N GLU A 145 -10.59 -9.38 -28.82
CA GLU A 145 -9.15 -9.64 -28.72
C GLU A 145 -8.57 -9.12 -27.39
N LEU A 146 -8.85 -7.86 -27.06
CA LEU A 146 -8.46 -7.27 -25.77
C LEU A 146 -9.04 -8.05 -24.59
N GLY A 147 -10.33 -8.41 -24.65
CA GLY A 147 -10.99 -9.18 -23.61
C GLY A 147 -10.34 -10.52 -23.35
N LYS A 148 -9.94 -11.24 -24.41
CA LYS A 148 -9.20 -12.51 -24.28
C LYS A 148 -7.83 -12.30 -23.65
N LYS A 149 -7.09 -11.27 -24.07
CA LYS A 149 -5.79 -10.91 -23.48
C LYS A 149 -5.89 -10.67 -21.96
N TYR A 150 -6.89 -9.90 -21.52
CA TYR A 150 -7.08 -9.62 -20.09
C TYR A 150 -7.62 -10.83 -19.32
N LEU A 151 -8.39 -11.71 -19.95
CA LEU A 151 -8.76 -13.00 -19.34
C LEU A 151 -7.53 -13.89 -19.13
N GLU A 152 -6.62 -13.95 -20.11
CA GLU A 152 -5.34 -14.65 -19.98
C GLU A 152 -4.52 -14.10 -18.82
N MET A 153 -4.41 -12.78 -18.72
CA MET A 153 -3.66 -12.07 -17.67
C MET A 153 -4.17 -12.41 -16.27
N VAL A 154 -5.48 -12.52 -16.07
CA VAL A 154 -6.06 -12.91 -14.77
C VAL A 154 -6.15 -14.43 -14.59
N GLY A 155 -5.57 -15.24 -15.48
CA GLY A 155 -5.56 -16.71 -15.38
C GLY A 155 -6.89 -17.38 -15.71
N LEU A 156 -7.75 -16.74 -16.49
CA LEU A 156 -9.03 -17.25 -16.98
C LEU A 156 -9.04 -17.49 -18.50
N GLY A 157 -7.87 -17.73 -19.10
CA GLY A 157 -7.75 -18.16 -20.49
C GLY A 157 -8.66 -19.37 -20.77
N GLY A 158 -9.39 -19.33 -21.88
CA GLY A 158 -10.34 -20.38 -22.27
C GLY A 158 -11.72 -20.33 -21.58
N TRP A 159 -11.94 -19.48 -20.58
CA TRP A 159 -13.24 -19.37 -19.89
C TRP A 159 -14.22 -18.37 -20.52
N GLY A 160 -13.86 -17.75 -21.64
CA GLY A 160 -14.59 -16.61 -22.22
C GLY A 160 -16.05 -16.89 -22.61
N ASP A 161 -16.37 -18.12 -23.00
CA ASP A 161 -17.71 -18.51 -23.48
C ASP A 161 -18.65 -18.97 -22.35
N HIS A 162 -18.14 -19.10 -21.12
CA HIS A 162 -18.92 -19.48 -19.95
C HIS A 162 -19.78 -18.32 -19.41
N TYR A 163 -20.77 -18.65 -18.59
CA TYR A 163 -21.59 -17.68 -17.86
C TYR A 163 -21.12 -17.52 -16.41
N PRO A 164 -21.36 -16.36 -15.75
CA PRO A 164 -20.92 -16.13 -14.37
C PRO A 164 -21.37 -17.18 -13.35
N ASN A 165 -22.55 -17.77 -13.53
CA ASN A 165 -23.09 -18.81 -12.65
C ASN A 165 -22.35 -20.16 -12.77
N GLU A 166 -21.52 -20.34 -13.78
CA GLU A 166 -20.67 -21.53 -13.99
C GLU A 166 -19.28 -21.37 -13.33
N LEU A 167 -19.01 -20.19 -12.75
CA LEU A 167 -17.72 -19.84 -12.15
C LEU A 167 -17.78 -19.88 -10.61
N SER A 168 -16.65 -20.24 -9.99
CA SER A 168 -16.45 -20.03 -8.55
C SER A 168 -16.42 -18.53 -8.20
N GLY A 169 -16.63 -18.18 -6.92
CA GLY A 169 -16.59 -16.78 -6.48
C GLY A 169 -15.27 -16.07 -6.83
N GLY A 170 -14.13 -16.74 -6.62
CA GLY A 170 -12.81 -16.21 -6.99
C GLY A 170 -12.63 -16.01 -8.51
N MET A 171 -13.24 -16.87 -9.33
CA MET A 171 -13.23 -16.70 -10.78
C MET A 171 -14.12 -15.53 -11.21
N GLN A 172 -15.34 -15.39 -10.65
CA GLN A 172 -16.20 -14.23 -10.91
C GLN A 172 -15.51 -12.91 -10.57
N GLN A 173 -14.69 -12.91 -9.52
CA GLN A 173 -13.91 -11.76 -9.14
C GLN A 173 -12.81 -11.41 -10.15
N ARG A 174 -12.06 -12.41 -10.63
CA ARG A 174 -11.08 -12.24 -11.72
C ARG A 174 -11.74 -11.67 -12.97
N VAL A 175 -12.96 -12.07 -13.29
CA VAL A 175 -13.75 -11.47 -14.38
C VAL A 175 -14.07 -10.01 -14.10
N GLY A 176 -14.47 -9.66 -12.87
CA GLY A 176 -14.72 -8.28 -12.45
C GLY A 176 -13.48 -7.39 -12.56
N LEU A 177 -12.31 -7.91 -12.15
CA LEU A 177 -11.02 -7.24 -12.28
C LEU A 177 -10.63 -7.09 -13.75
N ALA A 178 -10.70 -8.17 -14.55
CA ALA A 178 -10.43 -8.13 -15.97
C ALA A 178 -11.33 -7.12 -16.69
N ARG A 179 -12.63 -7.05 -16.35
CA ARG A 179 -13.55 -6.03 -16.87
C ARG A 179 -13.07 -4.63 -16.54
N ALA A 180 -12.61 -4.40 -15.32
CA ALA A 180 -12.17 -3.08 -14.92
C ALA A 180 -10.91 -2.65 -15.68
N VAL A 181 -9.93 -3.54 -15.78
CA VAL A 181 -8.64 -3.29 -16.44
C VAL A 181 -8.79 -3.22 -17.97
N ALA A 182 -9.71 -3.99 -18.56
CA ALA A 182 -9.93 -4.02 -20.01
C ALA A 182 -10.35 -2.68 -20.61
N THR A 183 -10.92 -1.78 -19.81
CA THR A 183 -11.29 -0.42 -20.27
C THR A 183 -10.09 0.48 -20.58
N GLU A 184 -8.88 0.05 -20.21
CA GLU A 184 -7.64 0.84 -20.29
C GLU A 184 -7.72 2.16 -19.50
N ALA A 185 -8.64 2.25 -18.54
CA ALA A 185 -8.78 3.38 -17.62
C ALA A 185 -7.49 3.59 -16.82
N LYS A 186 -7.07 4.86 -16.66
CA LYS A 186 -5.88 5.23 -15.85
C LYS A 186 -6.12 5.09 -14.35
N ILE A 187 -7.38 5.18 -13.91
CA ILE A 187 -7.79 5.13 -12.51
C ILE A 187 -8.69 3.93 -12.27
N LEU A 188 -8.30 3.09 -11.31
CA LEU A 188 -9.11 1.98 -10.81
C LEU A 188 -9.63 2.32 -9.42
N LEU A 189 -10.94 2.32 -9.26
CA LEU A 189 -11.64 2.52 -7.99
C LEU A 189 -12.15 1.18 -7.49
N MET A 190 -11.68 0.72 -6.33
CA MET A 190 -12.04 -0.59 -5.80
C MET A 190 -12.68 -0.46 -4.43
N ASP A 191 -13.95 -0.89 -4.31
CA ASP A 191 -14.72 -0.83 -3.06
C ASP A 191 -14.79 -2.23 -2.43
N GLU A 192 -13.89 -2.52 -1.48
CA GLU A 192 -13.76 -3.82 -0.80
C GLU A 192 -13.79 -5.01 -1.76
N PRO A 193 -12.95 -5.02 -2.82
CA PRO A 193 -13.09 -6.03 -3.87
C PRO A 193 -12.92 -7.43 -3.27
N PHE A 194 -11.91 -7.65 -2.42
CA PHE A 194 -11.51 -8.99 -1.97
C PHE A 194 -12.22 -9.45 -0.67
N SER A 195 -13.23 -8.73 -0.16
CA SER A 195 -13.83 -9.01 1.16
C SER A 195 -14.57 -10.34 1.24
N ALA A 196 -15.04 -10.88 0.12
CA ALA A 196 -15.81 -12.12 0.06
C ALA A 196 -14.97 -13.36 -0.28
N LEU A 197 -13.64 -13.22 -0.34
CA LEU A 197 -12.72 -14.29 -0.74
C LEU A 197 -12.12 -15.05 0.44
N ASP A 198 -11.86 -16.33 0.21
CA ASP A 198 -11.04 -17.13 1.10
C ASP A 198 -9.60 -16.56 1.16
N PRO A 199 -8.90 -16.68 2.31
CA PRO A 199 -7.58 -16.06 2.52
C PRO A 199 -6.53 -16.39 1.44
N LEU A 200 -6.48 -17.63 0.96
CA LEU A 200 -5.51 -18.04 -0.08
C LEU A 200 -5.78 -17.34 -1.42
N ILE A 201 -7.04 -17.26 -1.82
CA ILE A 201 -7.43 -16.61 -3.08
C ILE A 201 -7.25 -15.09 -2.95
N LYS A 202 -7.52 -14.52 -1.78
CA LYS A 202 -7.30 -13.11 -1.48
C LYS A 202 -5.84 -12.71 -1.74
N VAL A 203 -4.87 -13.43 -1.16
CA VAL A 203 -3.44 -13.17 -1.36
C VAL A 203 -3.06 -13.25 -2.84
N GLN A 204 -3.49 -14.32 -3.53
CA GLN A 204 -3.22 -14.46 -4.95
C GLN A 204 -3.78 -13.30 -5.78
N MET A 205 -4.95 -12.76 -5.42
CA MET A 205 -5.56 -11.65 -6.13
C MET A 205 -4.91 -10.31 -5.86
N GLN A 206 -4.38 -10.11 -4.65
CA GLN A 206 -3.55 -8.96 -4.33
C GLN A 206 -2.25 -8.99 -5.15
N ASP A 207 -1.63 -10.16 -5.32
CA ASP A 207 -0.41 -10.29 -6.12
C ASP A 207 -0.65 -9.96 -7.59
N GLU A 208 -1.75 -10.45 -8.18
CA GLU A 208 -2.15 -10.07 -9.54
C GLU A 208 -2.46 -8.57 -9.66
N LEU A 209 -3.10 -7.97 -8.65
CA LEU A 209 -3.39 -6.54 -8.65
C LEU A 209 -2.12 -5.70 -8.67
N ILE A 210 -1.14 -6.03 -7.81
CA ILE A 210 0.17 -5.36 -7.76
C ILE A 210 0.88 -5.52 -9.11
N LYS A 211 0.85 -6.72 -9.68
CA LYS A 211 1.45 -6.98 -11.00
C LYS A 211 0.81 -6.11 -12.10
N ILE A 212 -0.52 -6.05 -12.14
CA ILE A 212 -1.26 -5.23 -13.10
C ILE A 212 -0.94 -3.75 -12.93
N GLN A 213 -0.87 -3.27 -11.68
CA GLN A 213 -0.51 -1.88 -11.39
C GLN A 213 0.90 -1.56 -11.92
N ARG A 214 1.89 -2.43 -11.67
CA ARG A 214 3.28 -2.23 -12.13
C ARG A 214 3.42 -2.31 -13.65
N GLU A 215 2.74 -3.25 -14.29
CA GLU A 215 2.83 -3.45 -15.74
C GLU A 215 2.12 -2.34 -16.54
N LEU A 216 1.07 -1.75 -15.97
CA LEU A 216 0.18 -0.81 -16.69
C LEU A 216 0.18 0.62 -16.13
N ASP A 217 0.97 0.91 -15.10
CA ASP A 217 1.10 2.22 -14.43
C ASP A 217 -0.27 2.84 -14.07
N ARG A 218 -1.13 2.02 -13.45
CA ARG A 218 -2.50 2.42 -13.09
C ARG A 218 -2.54 3.03 -11.71
N THR A 219 -3.25 4.14 -11.57
CA THR A 219 -3.56 4.71 -10.25
C THR A 219 -4.71 3.94 -9.63
N ILE A 220 -4.57 3.48 -8.39
CA ILE A 220 -5.58 2.65 -7.73
C ILE A 220 -6.02 3.34 -6.44
N LEU A 221 -7.33 3.57 -6.30
CA LEU A 221 -7.94 3.87 -5.00
C LEU A 221 -8.62 2.62 -4.50
N PHE A 222 -8.14 2.10 -3.38
CA PHE A 222 -8.53 0.81 -2.87
C PHE A 222 -9.17 0.94 -1.49
N ILE A 223 -10.39 0.46 -1.30
CA ILE A 223 -11.02 0.42 0.02
C ILE A 223 -10.86 -0.96 0.62
N THR A 224 -10.47 -1.00 1.89
CA THR A 224 -10.55 -2.21 2.71
C THR A 224 -10.87 -1.88 4.17
N HIS A 225 -11.27 -2.91 4.91
CA HIS A 225 -11.32 -2.90 6.36
C HIS A 225 -10.22 -3.76 6.99
N ASP A 226 -9.41 -4.44 6.17
CA ASP A 226 -8.35 -5.36 6.57
C ASP A 226 -6.99 -4.64 6.53
N LEU A 227 -6.29 -4.66 7.68
CA LEU A 227 -5.01 -3.97 7.83
C LEU A 227 -3.91 -4.66 7.04
N ASP A 228 -3.86 -5.98 7.05
CA ASP A 228 -2.81 -6.75 6.37
C ASP A 228 -2.87 -6.51 4.86
N GLU A 229 -4.09 -6.38 4.35
CA GLU A 229 -4.32 -5.97 2.97
C GLU A 229 -3.81 -4.57 2.69
N ALA A 230 -4.21 -3.57 3.49
CA ALA A 230 -3.76 -2.19 3.32
C ALA A 230 -2.23 -2.08 3.36
N MET A 231 -1.58 -2.78 4.28
CA MET A 231 -0.13 -2.81 4.46
C MET A 231 0.59 -3.53 3.32
N ARG A 232 -0.04 -4.55 2.70
CA ARG A 232 0.58 -5.32 1.62
C ARG A 232 0.55 -4.60 0.28
N ILE A 233 -0.57 -3.92 -0.05
CA ILE A 233 -0.77 -3.36 -1.39
C ILE A 233 -0.62 -1.83 -1.46
N GLY A 234 -0.74 -1.11 -0.34
CA GLY A 234 -0.82 0.35 -0.33
C GLY A 234 0.53 1.03 -0.33
N ASP A 235 0.71 2.02 -1.20
CA ASP A 235 1.82 2.98 -1.12
C ASP A 235 1.53 4.03 -0.02
N HIS A 236 0.28 4.50 0.05
CA HIS A 236 -0.24 5.31 1.15
C HIS A 236 -1.58 4.77 1.64
N ILE A 237 -1.84 4.97 2.93
CA ILE A 237 -3.06 4.56 3.63
C ILE A 237 -3.69 5.79 4.27
N ALA A 238 -4.94 6.06 3.94
CA ALA A 238 -5.81 6.98 4.65
C ALA A 238 -6.74 6.21 5.58
N ILE A 239 -6.63 6.42 6.88
CA ILE A 239 -7.53 5.84 7.88
C ILE A 239 -8.70 6.80 8.10
N MET A 240 -9.92 6.27 8.01
CA MET A 240 -11.17 6.99 8.23
C MET A 240 -11.88 6.53 9.49
N GLU A 241 -12.37 7.49 10.27
CA GLU A 241 -13.20 7.29 11.45
C GLU A 241 -14.38 8.27 11.40
N ALA A 242 -15.60 7.79 11.64
CA ALA A 242 -16.81 8.64 11.73
C ALA A 242 -17.06 9.62 10.55
N GLY A 243 -16.54 9.32 9.35
CA GLY A 243 -16.68 10.18 8.17
C GLY A 243 -15.48 11.08 7.90
N GLU A 244 -14.50 11.13 8.79
CA GLU A 244 -13.32 11.98 8.70
C GLU A 244 -12.08 11.14 8.39
N ILE A 245 -11.09 11.73 7.72
CA ILE A 245 -9.76 11.14 7.58
C ILE A 245 -8.95 11.54 8.82
N VAL A 246 -8.57 10.55 9.64
CA VAL A 246 -7.85 10.79 10.89
C VAL A 246 -6.33 10.74 10.72
N GLN A 247 -5.84 9.96 9.75
CA GLN A 247 -4.41 9.87 9.44
C GLN A 247 -4.21 9.45 7.98
N ILE A 248 -3.20 10.05 7.35
CA ILE A 248 -2.65 9.61 6.06
C ILE A 248 -1.15 9.41 6.29
N GLY A 249 -0.60 8.33 5.76
CA GLY A 249 0.83 8.04 5.77
C GLY A 249 1.14 6.80 4.95
N ASN A 250 2.41 6.50 4.78
CA ASN A 250 2.81 5.21 4.22
C ASN A 250 2.56 4.07 5.25
N PRO A 251 2.57 2.80 4.84
CA PRO A 251 2.36 1.66 5.75
C PRO A 251 3.21 1.70 7.03
N GLU A 252 4.49 2.08 6.91
CA GLU A 252 5.45 2.14 8.01
C GLU A 252 5.10 3.27 9.00
N GLU A 253 4.78 4.46 8.52
CA GLU A 253 4.37 5.61 9.35
C GLU A 253 3.09 5.32 10.14
N ILE A 254 2.13 4.62 9.53
CA ILE A 254 0.86 4.24 10.17
C ILE A 254 1.12 3.29 11.35
N LEU A 255 2.07 2.37 11.18
CA LEU A 255 2.42 1.37 12.17
C LEU A 255 3.29 1.92 13.31
N VAL A 256 4.29 2.74 12.98
CA VAL A 256 5.32 3.23 13.90
C VAL A 256 4.86 4.50 14.64
N ASN A 257 4.07 5.34 13.98
CA ASN A 257 3.63 6.64 14.48
C ASN A 257 2.11 6.85 14.33
N PRO A 258 1.28 6.09 15.08
CA PRO A 258 -0.17 6.32 15.11
C PRO A 258 -0.49 7.69 15.73
N LYS A 259 -1.27 8.51 15.01
CA LYS A 259 -1.62 9.90 15.43
C LYS A 259 -2.78 9.98 16.42
N THR A 260 -3.60 8.95 16.50
CA THR A 260 -4.75 8.89 17.41
C THR A 260 -4.79 7.54 18.13
N GLU A 261 -5.48 7.48 19.26
CA GLU A 261 -5.73 6.23 19.99
C GLU A 261 -6.50 5.22 19.12
N TYR A 262 -7.43 5.70 18.28
CA TYR A 262 -8.10 4.87 17.29
C TYR A 262 -7.10 4.19 16.35
N VAL A 263 -6.17 4.94 15.75
CA VAL A 263 -5.16 4.37 14.85
C VAL A 263 -4.24 3.41 15.61
N ALA A 264 -3.83 3.74 16.84
CA ALA A 264 -2.99 2.88 17.67
C ALA A 264 -3.66 1.53 17.95
N ASN A 265 -4.95 1.53 18.32
CA ASN A 265 -5.74 0.32 18.53
C ASN A 265 -5.90 -0.50 17.24
N PHE A 266 -6.00 0.19 16.09
CA PHE A 266 -6.08 -0.45 14.79
C PHE A 266 -4.83 -1.26 14.44
N VAL A 267 -3.65 -0.70 14.70
CA VAL A 267 -2.38 -1.32 14.32
C VAL A 267 -1.78 -2.22 15.39
N GLU A 268 -2.39 -2.30 16.58
CA GLU A 268 -1.87 -3.03 17.74
C GLU A 268 -1.52 -4.49 17.43
N HIS A 269 -2.32 -5.16 16.59
CA HIS A 269 -2.16 -6.59 16.28
C HIS A 269 -1.51 -6.86 14.92
N ALA A 270 -1.10 -5.81 14.21
CA ALA A 270 -0.43 -5.92 12.92
C ALA A 270 0.93 -6.61 13.06
N ASP A 271 1.28 -7.47 12.09
CA ASP A 271 2.65 -8.01 11.96
C ASP A 271 3.58 -6.92 11.43
N PRO A 272 4.51 -6.40 12.25
CA PRO A 272 5.40 -5.32 11.82
C PRO A 272 6.48 -5.79 10.84
N THR A 273 6.76 -7.11 10.78
CA THR A 273 7.97 -7.62 10.13
C THR A 273 7.92 -7.51 8.60
N GLY A 274 6.72 -7.49 8.01
CA GLY A 274 6.52 -7.33 6.58
C GLY A 274 6.57 -5.88 6.09
N VAL A 275 6.55 -4.91 7.01
CA VAL A 275 6.36 -3.48 6.70
C VAL A 275 7.54 -2.64 7.16
N ILE A 276 8.01 -2.85 8.40
CA ILE A 276 9.13 -2.10 8.96
C ILE A 276 10.40 -2.42 8.18
N THR A 277 11.15 -1.38 7.83
CA THR A 277 12.39 -1.51 7.06
C THR A 277 13.63 -1.57 7.96
N ALA A 278 14.75 -1.98 7.40
CA ALA A 278 16.04 -2.03 8.07
C ALA A 278 16.43 -0.66 8.63
N SER A 279 16.19 0.42 7.87
CA SER A 279 16.52 1.78 8.27
C SER A 279 15.83 2.23 9.57
N THR A 280 14.59 1.78 9.79
CA THR A 280 13.80 2.14 10.98
C THR A 280 14.36 1.53 12.25
N VAL A 281 14.84 0.28 12.18
CA VAL A 281 15.31 -0.47 13.36
C VAL A 281 16.82 -0.41 13.58
N ALA A 282 17.61 -0.09 12.54
CA ALA A 282 19.05 -0.08 12.61
C ALA A 282 19.59 0.88 13.66
N LEU A 283 20.62 0.44 14.38
CA LEU A 283 21.43 1.32 15.20
C LEU A 283 22.26 2.21 14.27
N PRO A 284 22.08 3.54 14.28
CA PRO A 284 22.73 4.41 13.32
C PRO A 284 24.25 4.41 13.49
N PHE A 285 24.99 4.35 12.37
CA PHE A 285 26.44 4.42 12.34
C PHE A 285 26.94 5.85 12.61
N LYS A 286 26.93 6.24 13.89
CA LYS A 286 27.31 7.57 14.39
C LYS A 286 28.24 7.44 15.61
N ASP A 287 29.07 8.45 15.86
CA ASP A 287 30.03 8.53 16.99
C ASP A 287 29.40 8.30 18.38
N ARG A 288 28.09 8.55 18.53
CA ARG A 288 27.37 8.27 19.77
C ARG A 288 27.30 6.77 20.08
N HIS A 289 27.23 5.93 19.04
CA HIS A 289 27.06 4.47 19.09
C HIS A 289 28.34 3.69 18.77
N PHE A 290 29.27 4.27 18.01
CA PHE A 290 30.49 3.62 17.51
C PHE A 290 31.76 4.38 17.91
N GLU A 291 32.88 3.66 18.03
CA GLU A 291 34.20 4.22 18.32
C GLU A 291 35.25 3.69 17.33
N ALA A 292 36.12 4.59 16.86
CA ALA A 292 37.25 4.22 16.01
C ALA A 292 38.30 3.45 16.81
N SER A 293 38.87 2.42 16.19
CA SER A 293 39.80 1.43 16.78
C SER A 293 41.12 1.29 16.02
N GLY A 294 41.34 2.14 15.01
CA GLY A 294 42.58 2.21 14.23
C GLY A 294 42.34 2.44 12.74
N GLU A 295 43.42 2.65 11.99
CA GLU A 295 43.40 2.82 10.53
C GLU A 295 44.48 1.96 9.90
N GLU A 296 44.15 1.25 8.82
CA GLU A 296 45.08 0.41 8.07
C GLU A 296 44.71 0.43 6.58
N GLN A 297 45.68 0.66 5.69
CA GLN A 297 45.48 0.62 4.23
C GLN A 297 44.26 1.43 3.74
N ASP A 298 44.16 2.70 4.17
CA ASP A 298 43.07 3.63 3.84
C ASP A 298 41.67 3.18 4.33
N VAL A 299 41.62 2.27 5.30
CA VAL A 299 40.40 1.79 5.95
C VAL A 299 40.45 2.13 7.43
N THR A 300 39.44 2.86 7.91
CA THR A 300 39.26 3.15 9.33
C THR A 300 38.37 2.07 9.97
N TYR A 301 38.84 1.46 11.05
CA TYR A 301 38.10 0.44 11.77
C TYR A 301 37.28 1.03 12.90
N TRP A 302 36.00 0.72 12.93
CA TRP A 302 35.05 1.13 13.96
C TRP A 302 34.48 -0.08 14.68
N HIS A 303 34.08 0.06 15.93
CA HIS A 303 33.34 -0.97 16.67
C HIS A 303 32.18 -0.33 17.41
N ARG A 304 31.12 -1.11 17.65
CA ARG A 304 29.99 -0.68 18.47
C ARG A 304 30.47 -0.56 19.91
N LYS A 305 30.11 0.53 20.60
CA LYS A 305 30.45 0.71 22.02
C LYS A 305 29.90 -0.48 22.83
N GLY A 306 30.79 -1.11 23.60
CA GLY A 306 30.48 -2.33 24.37
C GLY A 306 30.71 -3.65 23.64
N TYR A 307 31.03 -3.64 22.33
CA TYR A 307 31.27 -4.83 21.50
C TYR A 307 32.57 -4.69 20.68
N PRO A 308 33.75 -4.57 21.32
CA PRO A 308 35.04 -4.37 20.63
C PRO A 308 35.50 -5.56 19.78
N GLU A 309 34.92 -6.74 19.98
CA GLU A 309 35.22 -7.97 19.26
C GLU A 309 34.77 -7.94 17.79
N ILE A 310 33.79 -7.10 17.45
CA ILE A 310 33.33 -6.88 16.07
C ILE A 310 33.84 -5.53 15.57
N ARG A 311 34.62 -5.53 14.49
CA ARG A 311 35.12 -4.30 13.87
C ARG A 311 34.70 -4.18 12.42
N PHE A 312 34.24 -2.99 12.06
CA PHE A 312 33.78 -2.57 10.73
C PHE A 312 34.85 -1.66 10.12
N GLY A 313 35.53 -2.15 9.09
CA GLY A 313 36.51 -1.38 8.33
C GLY A 313 35.83 -0.64 7.18
N VAL A 314 35.69 0.68 7.31
CA VAL A 314 35.09 1.57 6.30
C VAL A 314 36.15 2.39 5.57
N ASP A 315 35.95 2.62 4.27
CA ASP A 315 36.78 3.55 3.50
C ASP A 315 36.40 5.02 3.74
N LYS A 316 37.15 5.93 3.15
CA LYS A 316 36.91 7.38 3.21
C LYS A 316 35.54 7.82 2.67
N ASP A 317 34.92 6.98 1.83
CA ASP A 317 33.61 7.25 1.22
C ASP A 317 32.48 6.65 2.10
N GLY A 318 32.81 6.04 3.24
CA GLY A 318 31.87 5.44 4.19
C GLY A 318 31.43 4.03 3.83
N LYS A 319 32.07 3.37 2.85
CA LYS A 319 31.69 2.03 2.40
C LYS A 319 32.41 0.96 3.21
N LEU A 320 31.67 -0.06 3.64
CA LEU A 320 32.26 -1.21 4.32
C LEU A 320 33.15 -2.01 3.35
N LYS A 321 34.44 -2.15 3.70
CA LYS A 321 35.42 -2.95 2.93
C LYS A 321 35.84 -4.22 3.63
N ARG A 322 35.91 -4.18 4.96
CA ARG A 322 36.39 -5.31 5.78
C ARG A 322 35.56 -5.40 7.04
N MET A 323 35.42 -6.61 7.55
CA MET A 323 34.84 -6.85 8.86
C MET A 323 35.69 -7.89 9.57
N THR A 324 35.90 -7.71 10.87
CA THR A 324 36.62 -8.69 11.69
C THR A 324 35.79 -9.07 12.90
N PHE A 325 35.82 -10.35 13.27
CA PHE A 325 35.22 -10.88 14.49
C PHE A 325 36.29 -11.64 15.27
N GLU A 326 36.50 -11.26 16.54
CA GLU A 326 37.56 -11.81 17.40
C GLU A 326 38.96 -11.77 16.76
N GLY A 327 39.21 -10.76 15.93
CA GLY A 327 40.47 -10.58 15.21
C GLY A 327 40.60 -11.38 13.91
N ASN A 328 39.65 -12.25 13.57
CA ASN A 328 39.62 -12.97 12.31
C ASN A 328 38.83 -12.21 11.24
N ASN A 329 39.24 -12.33 9.97
CA ASN A 329 38.48 -11.74 8.86
C ASN A 329 37.16 -12.47 8.66
N VAL A 330 36.10 -11.69 8.49
CA VAL A 330 34.74 -12.15 8.25
C VAL A 330 34.40 -11.98 6.78
N SER A 331 33.80 -13.00 6.19
CA SER A 331 33.25 -12.90 4.83
C SER A 331 31.96 -12.10 4.85
N ILE A 332 31.78 -11.16 3.90
CA ILE A 332 30.59 -10.29 3.85
C ILE A 332 29.79 -10.63 2.59
N HIS A 333 28.52 -10.97 2.77
CA HIS A 333 27.64 -11.41 1.68
C HIS A 333 26.40 -10.53 1.59
N ALA A 334 25.88 -10.37 0.38
CA ALA A 334 24.59 -9.70 0.19
C ALA A 334 23.47 -10.59 0.73
N LEU A 335 22.51 -10.00 1.43
CA LEU A 335 21.38 -10.73 2.02
C LEU A 335 20.63 -11.61 1.01
N GLU A 336 20.43 -11.10 -0.20
CA GLU A 336 19.78 -11.81 -1.32
C GLU A 336 20.53 -13.08 -1.77
N THR A 337 21.86 -13.11 -1.60
CA THR A 337 22.69 -14.27 -1.97
C THR A 337 22.68 -15.35 -0.90
N CYS A 338 22.35 -15.00 0.34
CA CYS A 338 22.33 -15.90 1.49
C CYS A 338 20.96 -16.54 1.72
N ILE A 339 19.89 -15.85 1.32
CA ILE A 339 18.51 -16.29 1.55
C ILE A 339 17.97 -16.88 0.27
N ASN A 340 17.83 -18.20 0.24
CA ASN A 340 17.06 -18.89 -0.80
C ASN A 340 15.67 -19.22 -0.26
N GLU A 341 14.61 -18.81 -0.95
CA GLU A 341 13.22 -18.99 -0.48
C GLU A 341 12.82 -20.48 -0.30
N ALA A 342 13.59 -21.40 -0.90
CA ALA A 342 13.35 -22.84 -0.84
C ALA A 342 13.91 -23.53 0.43
N ASP A 343 14.82 -22.89 1.18
CA ASP A 343 15.44 -23.51 2.37
C ASP A 343 14.79 -23.02 3.66
N ASN A 344 14.10 -23.93 4.34
CA ASN A 344 13.37 -23.62 5.58
C ASN A 344 14.27 -23.30 6.78
N ALA A 345 15.57 -23.61 6.72
CA ALA A 345 16.55 -23.26 7.74
C ALA A 345 17.97 -23.26 7.15
N PRO A 346 18.56 -22.09 6.82
CA PRO A 346 19.95 -22.04 6.36
C PRO A 346 20.91 -22.55 7.45
N ALA A 347 22.06 -23.08 7.04
CA ALA A 347 23.14 -23.35 7.98
C ALA A 347 23.57 -22.03 8.64
N ARG A 348 23.75 -22.03 9.96
CA ARG A 348 24.15 -20.84 10.72
C ARG A 348 25.66 -20.67 10.64
N HIS A 349 26.09 -19.50 10.18
CA HIS A 349 27.50 -19.14 9.98
C HIS A 349 28.00 -18.20 11.09
N THR A 350 29.14 -18.54 11.67
CA THR A 350 29.81 -17.77 12.74
C THR A 350 30.89 -16.81 12.20
N ASP A 351 31.31 -17.00 10.95
CA ASP A 351 32.42 -16.30 10.28
C ASP A 351 31.99 -15.56 9.00
N ALA A 352 30.67 -15.42 8.80
CA ALA A 352 30.08 -14.72 7.68
C ALA A 352 29.09 -13.67 8.19
N ALA A 353 29.21 -12.44 7.72
CA ALA A 353 28.27 -11.35 7.95
C ALA A 353 27.43 -11.10 6.70
N VAL A 354 26.29 -10.45 6.91
CA VAL A 354 25.32 -10.15 5.86
C VAL A 354 25.10 -8.65 5.79
N TYR A 355 24.91 -8.10 4.60
CA TYR A 355 24.46 -6.72 4.42
C TYR A 355 23.17 -6.63 3.62
N CYS A 356 22.37 -5.60 3.89
CA CYS A 356 21.14 -5.28 3.17
C CYS A 356 21.03 -3.76 2.88
N GLN A 357 20.01 -3.40 2.10
CA GLN A 357 19.67 -2.00 1.82
C GLN A 357 18.76 -1.44 2.93
N GLU A 358 18.69 -0.12 3.04
CA GLU A 358 17.85 0.60 4.01
C GLU A 358 16.36 0.25 3.93
N ASP A 359 15.84 0.02 2.73
CA ASP A 359 14.45 -0.33 2.44
C ASP A 359 14.13 -1.82 2.61
N THR A 360 15.12 -2.64 2.99
CA THR A 360 14.91 -4.08 3.18
C THR A 360 13.98 -4.34 4.37
N ILE A 361 12.88 -5.05 4.15
CA ILE A 361 11.91 -5.37 5.21
C ILE A 361 12.52 -6.23 6.32
N LEU A 362 12.06 -6.00 7.55
CA LEU A 362 12.56 -6.63 8.77
C LEU A 362 12.52 -8.16 8.72
N LYS A 363 11.50 -8.75 8.09
CA LYS A 363 11.38 -10.20 7.89
C LYS A 363 12.58 -10.79 7.12
N GLN A 364 13.11 -10.06 6.14
CA GLN A 364 14.28 -10.48 5.38
C GLN A 364 15.55 -10.29 6.21
N VAL A 365 15.67 -9.18 6.95
CA VAL A 365 16.76 -8.96 7.90
C VAL A 365 16.85 -10.07 8.94
N MET A 366 15.71 -10.52 9.48
CA MET A 366 15.64 -11.64 10.42
C MET A 366 16.15 -12.95 9.81
N ARG A 367 15.83 -13.23 8.55
CA ARG A 367 16.40 -14.38 7.82
C ARG A 367 17.91 -14.23 7.65
N GLY A 368 18.40 -13.02 7.41
CA GLY A 368 19.84 -12.70 7.41
C GLY A 368 20.50 -13.01 8.76
N ARG A 369 19.85 -12.67 9.88
CA ARG A 369 20.34 -13.01 11.24
C ARG A 369 20.18 -14.49 11.60
N ALA A 370 19.23 -15.20 11.00
CA ALA A 370 19.17 -16.66 11.10
C ALA A 370 20.34 -17.34 10.37
N TYR A 371 20.79 -16.75 9.26
CA TYR A 371 21.95 -17.19 8.50
C TYR A 371 23.28 -16.86 9.19
N SER A 372 23.41 -15.66 9.78
CA SER A 372 24.66 -15.15 10.37
C SER A 372 24.52 -14.87 11.87
N GLU A 373 25.47 -15.33 12.69
CA GLU A 373 25.55 -14.93 14.10
C GLU A 373 25.96 -13.46 14.29
N LEU A 374 26.56 -12.85 13.27
CA LEU A 374 27.02 -11.47 13.31
C LEU A 374 25.89 -10.47 12.96
N PRO A 375 26.07 -9.18 13.30
CA PRO A 375 25.10 -8.14 12.95
C PRO A 375 24.90 -8.03 11.44
N VAL A 376 23.67 -7.67 11.03
CA VAL A 376 23.39 -7.30 9.64
C VAL A 376 23.80 -5.84 9.44
N VAL A 377 24.62 -5.59 8.42
CA VAL A 377 25.04 -4.24 8.04
C VAL A 377 23.98 -3.62 7.13
N VAL A 378 23.57 -2.40 7.42
CA VAL A 378 22.61 -1.65 6.61
C VAL A 378 23.34 -0.60 5.79
N ASN A 379 23.08 -0.59 4.49
CA ASN A 379 23.68 0.33 3.56
C ASN A 379 22.64 1.21 2.86
N ASP A 380 23.03 2.44 2.54
CA ASP A 380 22.26 3.29 1.63
C ASP A 380 22.42 2.88 0.16
N SER A 381 21.67 3.55 -0.71
CA SER A 381 21.71 3.35 -2.17
C SER A 381 23.09 3.59 -2.82
N GLU A 382 23.99 4.33 -2.17
CA GLU A 382 25.36 4.56 -2.64
C GLU A 382 26.34 3.46 -2.13
N GLY A 383 25.86 2.56 -1.27
CA GLY A 383 26.62 1.48 -0.64
C GLY A 383 27.41 1.92 0.59
N ARG A 384 27.07 3.07 1.18
CA ARG A 384 27.66 3.54 2.44
C ARG A 384 26.97 2.87 3.61
N MET A 385 27.73 2.53 4.62
CA MET A 385 27.20 1.93 5.85
C MET A 385 26.45 3.00 6.65
N THR A 386 25.14 2.79 6.87
CA THR A 386 24.29 3.72 7.61
C THR A 386 23.90 3.19 9.00
N GLY A 387 24.00 1.88 9.21
CA GLY A 387 23.76 1.29 10.52
C GLY A 387 24.05 -0.20 10.61
N VAL A 388 23.77 -0.75 11.78
CA VAL A 388 23.82 -2.20 12.03
C VAL A 388 22.56 -2.65 12.74
N ILE A 389 22.13 -3.87 12.47
CA ILE A 389 21.02 -4.53 13.16
C ILE A 389 21.54 -5.77 13.86
N ASP A 390 21.46 -5.76 15.17
CA ASP A 390 21.76 -6.91 16.02
C ASP A 390 20.49 -7.39 16.75
N GLU A 391 20.61 -8.38 17.62
CA GLU A 391 19.48 -9.02 18.33
C GLU A 391 18.63 -8.00 19.14
N PRO A 392 19.22 -7.03 19.87
CA PRO A 392 18.44 -6.01 20.57
C PRO A 392 17.62 -5.12 19.63
N GLU A 393 18.22 -4.68 18.51
CA GLU A 393 17.54 -3.87 17.49
C GLU A 393 16.35 -4.62 16.87
N LEU A 394 16.51 -5.92 16.59
CA LEU A 394 15.42 -6.77 16.09
C LEU A 394 14.29 -6.90 17.11
N ILE A 395 14.61 -7.20 18.38
CA ILE A 395 13.60 -7.41 19.42
C ILE A 395 12.82 -6.13 19.67
N ASN A 396 13.51 -4.99 19.80
CA ASN A 396 12.86 -3.70 19.99
C ASN A 396 12.00 -3.33 18.78
N GLY A 397 12.50 -3.55 17.56
CA GLY A 397 11.75 -3.33 16.33
C GLY A 397 10.42 -4.09 16.26
N ILE A 398 10.39 -5.33 16.76
CA ILE A 398 9.15 -6.15 16.82
C ILE A 398 8.22 -5.67 17.94
N LEU A 399 8.76 -5.47 19.15
CA LEU A 399 7.96 -5.25 20.35
C LEU A 399 7.42 -3.83 20.42
N GLU A 400 8.27 -2.85 20.13
CA GLU A 400 7.91 -1.44 20.27
C GLU A 400 7.34 -0.87 18.98
N LYS A 401 7.45 -1.61 17.86
CA LYS A 401 7.13 -1.14 16.50
C LYS A 401 7.81 0.20 16.22
N ARG A 402 8.99 0.40 16.79
CA ARG A 402 9.80 1.62 16.77
C ARG A 402 11.27 1.21 16.76
N GLY A 403 12.10 2.09 16.24
CA GLY A 403 13.54 1.93 16.31
C GLY A 403 14.26 3.26 16.45
N TYR A 404 15.58 3.24 16.32
CA TYR A 404 16.46 4.35 16.69
C TYR A 404 16.44 5.53 15.72
N ALA A 405 15.70 5.45 14.61
CA ALA A 405 15.55 6.51 13.62
C ALA A 405 14.85 7.77 14.16
N GLN A 406 14.12 7.67 15.29
CA GLN A 406 13.40 8.81 15.91
C GLN A 406 14.12 9.43 17.13
N ASP A 407 15.27 8.89 17.55
CA ASP A 407 16.06 9.40 18.68
C ASP A 407 17.04 10.54 18.29
N ASP A 408 16.74 11.28 17.22
CA ASP A 408 17.52 12.45 16.76
C ASP A 408 16.82 13.78 17.11
#